data_AF-A0A7Z2SX36-F1
#
_entry.id   AF-A0A7Z2SX36-F1
#
_cell.length_a   1.000
_cell.length_b   1.000
_cell.length_c   1.000
_cell.angle_alpha   90.00
_cell.angle_beta   90.00
_cell.angle_gamma   90.00
#
_symmetry.space_group_name_H-M   'P 1'
#
loop_
_entity.id
_entity.type
_entity.pdbx_description
1 polymer ?
#
loop_
_entity_poly.entity_id
_entity_poly.type
_entity_poly.pdbx_seq_one_letter_code
_entity_poly.pdbx_strand_id
1 'polypeptide(L)' 'MDILKHMLEEGYGSARFSSVSGKEFHVDLHDLISSKELFDKMEIIPRAIEYFPFERVPYIALNDGEQSYKIKLIKL' A
#
# COMPACT_ATOMS: atom_id res chain seq x y z
N MET A 1 2.16 7.91 12.02
CA MET A 1 2.97 6.68 11.85
C MET A 1 3.12 6.48 10.35
N ASP A 2 4.35 6.40 9.85
CA ASP A 2 4.57 6.25 8.40
C ASP A 2 4.42 4.77 8.03
N ILE A 3 3.43 4.47 7.19
CA ILE A 3 3.10 3.10 6.82
C ILE A 3 4.21 2.48 5.98
N LEU A 4 4.89 3.28 5.16
CA LEU A 4 6.04 2.82 4.39
C LEU A 4 7.11 2.25 5.32
N LYS A 5 7.45 2.99 6.38
CA LYS A 5 8.41 2.54 7.38
C LYS A 5 7.97 1.22 8.03
N HIS A 6 6.69 1.10 8.40
CA HIS A 6 6.17 -0.14 8.97
C HIS A 6 6.28 -1.33 8.00
N MET A 7 5.96 -1.14 6.71
CA MET A 7 6.12 -2.19 5.70
C MET A 7 7.57 -2.65 5.56
N LEU A 8 8.52 -1.71 5.54
CA LEU A 8 9.94 -2.01 5.45
C LEU A 8 10.45 -2.76 6.70
N GLU A 9 10.03 -2.34 7.90
CA GLU A 9 10.38 -3.01 9.17
C GLU A 9 9.85 -4.46 9.25
N GLU A 10 8.69 -4.74 8.67
CA GLU A 10 8.10 -6.09 8.56
C GLU A 10 8.77 -6.96 7.48
N GLY A 11 9.71 -6.39 6.71
CA GLY A 11 10.50 -7.09 5.69
C GLY A 11 9.83 -7.17 4.32
N TYR A 12 8.86 -6.31 4.02
CA TYR A 12 8.31 -6.21 2.66
C TYR A 12 9.24 -5.38 1.77
N GLY A 13 9.55 -5.89 0.59
CA GLY A 13 10.40 -5.19 -0.38
C GLY A 13 9.64 -4.55 -1.54
N SER A 14 8.46 -5.07 -1.88
CA SER A 14 7.65 -4.47 -2.95
C SER A 14 6.16 -4.55 -2.68
N ALA A 15 5.39 -3.72 -3.40
CA ALA A 15 3.95 -3.66 -3.30
C ALA A 15 3.27 -3.64 -4.68
N ARG A 16 2.06 -4.20 -4.76
CA ARG A 16 1.19 -4.21 -5.95
C ARG A 16 -0.20 -3.68 -5.63
N PHE A 17 -0.70 -2.81 -6.49
CA PHE A 17 -2.02 -2.18 -6.32
C PHE A 17 -2.55 -1.61 -7.63
N SER A 18 -3.86 -1.38 -7.67
CA SER A 18 -4.53 -0.60 -8.71
C SER A 18 -4.81 0.81 -8.17
N SER A 19 -4.58 1.85 -8.97
CA SER A 19 -5.04 3.20 -8.63
C SER A 19 -6.56 3.32 -8.78
N VAL A 20 -7.12 4.44 -8.31
CA VAL A 20 -8.55 4.75 -8.48
C VAL A 20 -8.95 4.75 -9.96
N SER A 21 -8.07 5.19 -10.87
CA SER A 21 -8.31 5.13 -12.32
C SER A 21 -8.16 3.73 -12.95
N GLY A 22 -7.85 2.70 -12.15
CA GLY A 22 -7.69 1.31 -12.61
C GLY A 22 -6.32 1.00 -13.20
N LYS A 23 -5.33 1.88 -13.04
CA LYS A 23 -3.96 1.61 -13.49
C LYS A 23 -3.25 0.70 -12.49
N GLU A 24 -2.68 -0.38 -12.99
CA GLU A 24 -1.90 -1.32 -12.17
C GLU A 24 -0.48 -0.80 -11.92
N PHE A 25 -0.01 -0.96 -10.69
CA PHE A 25 1.34 -0.61 -10.26
C PHE A 25 2.02 -1.77 -9.56
N HIS A 26 3.33 -1.87 -9.78
CA HIS A 26 4.26 -2.64 -8.96
C HIS A 26 5.40 -1.69 -8.58
N VAL A 27 5.58 -1.45 -7.29
CA VAL A 27 6.59 -0.52 -6.75
C VAL A 27 7.55 -1.26 -5.84
N ASP A 28 8.84 -0.92 -5.92
CA ASP A 28 9.80 -1.23 -4.86
C ASP A 28 9.56 -0.26 -3.70
N LEU A 29 9.46 -0.77 -2.48
CA LEU A 29 9.21 0.03 -1.30
C LEU A 29 10.47 0.80 -0.85
N HIS A 30 11.66 0.36 -1.22
CA HIS A 30 12.91 1.04 -0.89
C HIS A 30 13.15 2.29 -1.75
N ASP A 31 12.53 2.34 -2.93
CA ASP A 31 12.61 3.49 -3.85
C ASP A 31 11.65 4.63 -3.46
N LEU A 32 10.75 4.40 -2.51
CA LEU A 32 9.79 5.40 -2.06
C LEU A 32 10.36 6.23 -0.92
N ILE A 33 10.13 7.54 -0.96
CA ILE A 33 10.59 8.46 0.09
C ILE A 33 9.62 8.46 1.28
N SER A 34 8.32 8.27 1.02
CA SER A 34 7.28 8.26 2.06
C SER A 34 6.01 7.53 1.61
N SER A 35 5.13 7.17 2.55
CA SER A 35 3.80 6.64 2.25
C SER A 35 2.94 7.58 1.39
N LYS A 36 3.21 8.89 1.39
CA LYS A 36 2.50 9.84 0.53
C LYS A 36 2.71 9.52 -0.96
N GLU A 37 3.92 9.16 -1.38
CA GLU A 37 4.17 8.80 -2.79
C GLU A 37 3.37 7.58 -3.23
N LEU A 38 3.13 6.64 -2.30
CA LEU A 38 2.27 5.49 -2.53
C LEU A 38 0.82 5.93 -2.76
N PHE A 39 0.31 6.82 -1.91
CA PHE A 39 -1.05 7.35 -2.02
C PHE A 39 -1.25 8.21 -3.27
N ASP A 40 -0.25 9.03 -3.62
CA ASP A 40 -0.25 9.84 -4.83
C ASP A 40 -0.29 8.95 -6.08
N LYS A 41 0.46 7.82 -6.11
CA LYS A 41 0.38 6.82 -7.19
C LYS A 41 -0.97 6.12 -7.26
N MET A 42 -1.61 5.91 -6.11
CA MET A 42 -2.94 5.32 -6.02
C MET A 42 -4.07 6.30 -6.33
N GLU A 43 -3.77 7.61 -6.39
CA GLU A 43 -4.76 8.68 -6.58
C GLU A 43 -5.79 8.73 -5.44
N ILE A 44 -5.36 8.43 -4.20
CA ILE A 44 -6.22 8.31 -3.02
C ILE A 44 -5.79 9.21 -1.86
N ILE A 45 -6.76 9.74 -1.12
CA ILE A 45 -6.55 10.33 0.20
C ILE A 45 -7.20 9.40 1.23
N PRO A 46 -6.43 8.50 1.89
CA PRO A 46 -7.01 7.50 2.77
C PRO A 46 -7.59 8.16 4.03
N ARG A 47 -8.82 7.78 4.37
CA ARG A 47 -9.49 8.13 5.63
C ARG A 47 -9.27 7.09 6.72
N ALA A 48 -9.16 5.82 6.33
CA ALA A 48 -8.81 4.73 7.22
C ALA A 48 -7.83 3.78 6.54
N ILE A 49 -6.98 3.16 7.35
CA ILE A 49 -5.94 2.26 6.89
C ILE A 49 -5.92 1.04 7.80
N GLU A 50 -6.05 -0.15 7.21
CA GLU A 50 -6.10 -1.42 7.92
C GLU A 50 -5.04 -2.36 7.39
N TYR A 51 -4.43 -3.14 8.29
CA TYR A 51 -3.34 -4.05 7.96
C TYR A 51 -3.75 -5.50 8.19
N PHE A 52 -3.55 -6.34 7.16
CA PHE A 52 -3.91 -7.76 7.17
C PHE A 52 -2.68 -8.63 6.92
N PRO A 53 -1.82 -8.85 7.94
CA PRO A 53 -0.57 -9.61 7.80
C PRO A 53 -0.75 -11.11 7.59
N PHE A 54 -1.82 -11.69 8.09
CA PHE A 54 -2.02 -13.16 8.13
C PHE A 54 -2.81 -13.72 6.93
N GLU A 55 -3.14 -12.87 5.98
CA GLU A 55 -3.79 -13.25 4.73
C GLU A 55 -2.82 -14.02 3.84
N ARG A 56 -3.35 -14.87 2.94
CA ARG A 56 -2.52 -15.66 2.00
C ARG A 56 -1.53 -14.78 1.23
N VAL A 57 -1.96 -13.58 0.88
CA VAL A 57 -1.10 -12.49 0.42
C VAL A 57 -1.32 -11.32 1.37
N PRO A 58 -0.33 -10.95 2.21
CA PRO A 58 -0.48 -9.83 3.12
C PRO A 58 -0.86 -8.55 2.37
N TYR A 59 -1.74 -7.74 2.93
CA TYR A 59 -2.12 -6.48 2.30
C TYR A 59 -2.47 -5.39 3.30
N ILE A 60 -2.43 -4.16 2.81
CA ILE A 60 -2.99 -2.98 3.46
C ILE A 60 -4.25 -2.58 2.70
N ALA A 61 -5.33 -2.32 3.41
CA ALA A 61 -6.54 -1.74 2.86
C ALA A 61 -6.56 -0.23 3.14
N LEU A 62 -6.75 0.57 2.09
CA LEU A 62 -6.97 2.00 2.16
C LEU A 62 -8.44 2.28 1.87
N ASN A 63 -9.13 2.92 2.81
CA ASN A 63 -10.52 3.33 2.65
C ASN A 63 -10.60 4.85 2.46
N ASP A 64 -11.27 5.33 1.42
CA ASP A 64 -11.45 6.76 1.13
C ASP A 64 -12.80 7.33 1.63
N GLY A 65 -13.64 6.48 2.23
CA GLY A 65 -15.00 6.78 2.69
C GLY A 65 -16.08 6.17 1.80
N GLU A 66 -15.76 5.79 0.57
CA GLU A 66 -16.71 5.19 -0.39
C GLU A 66 -16.29 3.77 -0.76
N GLN A 67 -15.00 3.57 -1.01
CA GLN A 67 -14.43 2.33 -1.50
C GLN A 67 -13.17 1.96 -0.70
N SER A 68 -12.79 0.69 -0.84
CA SER A 68 -11.59 0.13 -0.22
C SER A 68 -10.64 -0.42 -1.28
N TYR A 69 -9.39 0.02 -1.22
CA TYR A 69 -8.34 -0.29 -2.17
C TYR A 69 -7.26 -1.11 -1.47
N LYS A 70 -6.78 -2.17 -2.12
CA LYS A 70 -5.82 -3.10 -1.53
C LYS A 70 -4.42 -2.89 -2.12
N ILE A 71 -3.45 -2.71 -1.22
CA ILE A 71 -2.03 -2.77 -1.51
C ILE A 71 -1.52 -4.13 -1.08
N LYS A 72 -1.27 -5.02 -2.03
CA LYS A 72 -0.67 -6.34 -1.77
C LYS A 72 0.82 -6.17 -1.50
N LEU A 73 1.30 -6.79 -0.43
CA LEU A 73 2.68 -6.70 0.02
C LEU A 73 3.44 -7.99 -0.30
N ILE A 74 4.70 -7.85 -0.72
CA ILE A 74 5.54 -8.95 -1.18
C ILE A 74 6.88 -8.89 -0.42
N LYS A 75 7.20 -9.97 0.28
CA LYS A 75 8.52 -10.16 0.93
C LYS A 75 9.57 -10.52 -0.12
N LEU A 76 10.80 -10.05 0.09
CA LEU A 76 11.98 -10.51 -0.64
C LEU A 76 12.39 -11.90 -0.16
#